data_AF-A0A836QNC0-F1
#
_entry.id   AF-A0A836QNC0-F1
#
_cell.length_a   1.000
_cell.length_b   1.000
_cell.length_c   1.000
_cell.angle_alpha   90.00
_cell.angle_beta   90.00
_cell.angle_gamma   90.00
#
_symmetry.space_group_name_H-M   'P 1'
#
loop_
_entity.id
_entity.type
_entity.pdbx_description
1 polymer ?
#
loop_
_entity_poly.entity_id
_entity_poly.type
_entity_poly.pdbx_seq_one_letter_code
_entity_poly.pdbx_strand_id
1 'polypeptide(L)' 'MDFGLHVGTRGVGAKPDGLQAIAKKTEEVGFSYLGFPDHVVIPGAVDSKYPYNKEGLWPA' A
#
# COMPACT_ATOMS: atom_id res chain seq x y z
N MET A 1 -9.09 21.56 -2.86
CA MET A 1 -8.24 20.74 -1.98
C MET A 1 -8.09 19.41 -2.68
N ASP A 2 -6.85 19.00 -2.91
CA ASP A 2 -6.56 17.80 -3.70
C ASP A 2 -6.44 16.60 -2.77
N PHE A 3 -7.14 15.52 -3.11
CA PHE A 3 -7.12 14.28 -2.35
C PHE A 3 -6.52 13.18 -3.22
N GLY A 4 -5.73 12.29 -2.62
CA GLY A 4 -5.11 11.19 -3.33
C GLY A 4 -5.03 9.93 -2.49
N LEU A 5 -4.50 8.87 -3.11
CA LEU A 5 -4.30 7.57 -2.49
C LEU A 5 -2.82 7.26 -2.35
N HIS A 6 -2.40 6.67 -1.23
CA HIS A 6 -1.07 6.07 -1.07
C HIS A 6 -1.22 4.55 -0.98
N VAL A 7 -0.58 3.82 -1.88
CA VAL A 7 -0.73 2.36 -2.00
C VAL A 7 0.39 1.65 -1.26
N GLY A 8 0.04 0.75 -0.35
CA GLY A 8 1.01 -0.19 0.20
C GLY A 8 1.40 -1.25 -0.85
N THR A 9 2.69 -1.39 -1.13
CA THR A 9 3.23 -2.38 -2.09
C THR A 9 3.33 -3.78 -1.47
N ARG A 10 2.21 -4.28 -0.92
CA ARG A 10 2.06 -5.64 -0.36
C ARG A 10 0.90 -6.37 -1.02
N GLY A 11 0.93 -7.71 -0.96
CA GLY A 11 -0.15 -8.55 -1.49
C GLY A 11 -0.49 -8.23 -2.95
N VAL A 12 -1.74 -7.86 -3.22
CA VAL A 12 -2.19 -7.46 -4.58
C VAL A 12 -1.53 -6.16 -5.06
N GLY A 13 -1.21 -5.23 -4.16
CA GLY A 13 -0.48 -3.99 -4.45
C GLY A 13 1.01 -4.22 -4.74
N ALA A 14 1.52 -5.44 -4.57
CA ALA A 14 2.88 -5.83 -4.97
C ALA A 14 2.93 -6.48 -6.37
N LYS A 15 1.79 -6.62 -7.06
CA LYS A 15 1.70 -7.27 -8.38
C LYS A 15 1.34 -6.25 -9.46
N PRO A 16 1.91 -6.37 -10.68
CA PRO A 16 1.60 -5.46 -11.79
C PRO A 16 0.10 -5.30 -12.07
N ASP A 17 -0.64 -6.40 -12.16
CA ASP A 17 -2.08 -6.37 -12.45
C ASP A 17 -2.89 -5.66 -11.37
N GLY A 18 -2.53 -5.87 -10.10
CA GLY A 18 -3.18 -5.22 -8.96
C GLY A 18 -2.88 -3.73 -8.92
N LEU A 19 -1.62 -3.34 -9.13
CA LEU A 19 -1.22 -1.93 -9.26
C LEU A 19 -1.93 -1.22 -10.41
N GLN A 20 -2.06 -1.89 -11.56
CA GLN A 20 -2.76 -1.33 -12.71
C GLN A 20 -4.25 -1.14 -12.43
N ALA A 21 -4.89 -2.10 -11.76
CA ALA A 21 -6.30 -2.00 -11.37
C ALA A 21 -6.53 -0.85 -10.37
N ILE A 22 -5.63 -0.70 -9.38
CA ILE A 22 -5.69 0.41 -8.42
C ILE A 22 -5.51 1.75 -9.13
N ALA A 23 -4.54 1.86 -10.04
CA ALA A 23 -4.28 3.10 -10.77
C ALA A 23 -5.49 3.53 -11.61
N LYS A 24 -6.05 2.61 -12.41
CA LYS A 24 -7.26 2.86 -13.20
C LYS A 24 -8.43 3.29 -12.32
N LYS A 25 -8.65 2.61 -11.19
CA LYS A 25 -9.76 2.94 -10.30
C LYS A 25 -9.58 4.28 -9.60
N THR A 26 -8.35 4.62 -9.22
CA THR A 26 -8.00 5.91 -8.58
C THR A 26 -8.35 7.07 -9.51
N GLU A 27 -8.00 6.95 -10.79
CA GLU A 27 -8.36 7.93 -11.81
C GLU A 27 -9.88 7.98 -12.04
N GLU A 28 -10.53 6.82 -12.17
CA GLU A 28 -11.99 6.71 -12.39
C GLU A 28 -12.82 7.39 -11.30
N VAL A 29 -12.39 7.32 -10.03
CA VAL A 29 -13.10 7.94 -8.90
C VAL A 29 -12.70 9.40 -8.63
N GLY A 30 -11.79 9.97 -9.42
CA GLY A 30 -11.43 11.39 -9.39
C GLY A 30 -10.43 11.81 -8.32
N PHE A 31 -9.58 10.89 -7.82
CA PHE A 31 -8.46 11.28 -6.98
C PHE A 31 -7.39 12.03 -7.78
N SER A 32 -6.80 13.05 -7.17
CA SER A 32 -5.82 13.95 -7.80
C SER A 32 -4.43 13.33 -7.96
N TYR A 33 -4.08 12.33 -7.14
CA TYR A 33 -2.78 11.67 -7.22
C TYR A 33 -2.79 10.25 -6.65
N LEU A 34 -1.80 9.48 -7.07
CA LEU A 34 -1.50 8.13 -6.59
C LEU A 34 -0.03 8.04 -6.20
N GLY A 35 0.24 7.71 -4.94
CA GLY A 35 1.58 7.58 -4.39
C GLY A 35 1.95 6.13 -4.04
N PHE A 36 3.24 5.83 -4.11
CA PHE A 36 3.80 4.51 -3.78
C PHE A 36 5.04 4.68 -2.88
N PRO A 37 5.29 3.74 -1.96
CA PRO A 37 6.56 3.67 -1.24
C PRO A 37 7.66 3.15 -2.17
N ASP A 38 8.83 3.78 -2.14
CA ASP A 38 10.01 3.35 -2.88
C ASP A 38 10.75 2.23 -2.14
N HIS A 39 10.11 1.06 -2.06
CA HIS A 39 10.67 -0.13 -1.42
C HIS A 39 11.01 -1.19 -2.45
N VAL A 40 12.30 -1.54 -2.53
CA VAL A 40 12.78 -2.66 -3.35
C VAL A 40 12.47 -4.01 -2.69
N VAL A 41 12.53 -4.06 -1.36
CA VAL A 41 12.32 -5.29 -0.58
C VAL A 41 11.38 -4.99 0.59
N ILE A 42 10.38 -5.84 0.77
CA ILE A 42 9.47 -5.83 1.92
C ILE A 42 9.47 -7.23 2.52
N PRO A 43 9.65 -7.39 3.85
CA PRO A 43 9.59 -8.69 4.50
C PRO A 43 8.23 -9.36 4.31
N GLY A 44 8.25 -10.62 3.87
CA GLY A 44 7.02 -11.43 3.75
C GLY A 44 6.50 -11.95 5.09
N ALA A 45 7.36 -12.05 6.10
CA ALA A 45 7.03 -12.38 7.48
C ALA A 45 7.90 -11.53 8.43
N VAL A 46 7.35 -11.16 9.58
CA VAL A 46 8.05 -10.39 10.61
C VAL A 46 7.76 -10.99 11.99
N ASP A 47 8.79 -11.54 12.62
CA ASP A 47 8.65 -12.20 13.94
C ASP A 47 8.78 -11.22 15.12
N SER A 48 9.21 -9.99 14.87
CA SER A 48 9.24 -8.93 15.89
C SER A 48 7.85 -8.34 16.13
N LYS A 49 7.53 -8.00 17.38
CA LYS A 49 6.29 -7.27 17.71
C LYS A 49 6.29 -5.87 17.09
N TYR A 50 5.17 -5.48 16.48
CA TYR A 50 4.97 -4.13 15.98
C TYR A 50 4.89 -3.13 17.15
N PRO A 51 5.72 -2.07 17.18
CA PRO A 51 5.86 -1.22 18.37
C PRO A 51 4.71 -0.22 18.56
N TYR A 52 3.82 -0.09 17.57
CA TYR A 52 2.79 0.97 17.55
C TYR A 52 1.37 0.48 17.86
N ASN A 53 1.19 -0.78 18.30
CA ASN A 53 -0.08 -1.24 18.88
C ASN A 53 0.18 -2.24 20.03
N LYS A 54 -0.85 -2.46 20.86
CA LYS A 54 -0.73 -3.32 22.04
C LYS A 54 -0.61 -4.79 21.66
N GLU A 55 -1.24 -5.17 20.56
CA GLU A 55 -1.31 -6.53 20.05
C GLU A 55 0.01 -6.97 19.39
N GLY A 56 0.90 -6.02 19.07
CA GLY A 56 2.15 -6.27 18.36
C GLY A 56 1.96 -6.69 16.89
N LEU A 57 0.80 -6.40 16.31
CA LEU A 57 0.42 -6.86 14.96
C LEU A 57 0.91 -5.87 13.90
N TRP A 58 1.65 -6.37 12.93
CA TRP A 58 2.01 -5.60 11.75
C TRP A 58 0.78 -5.32 10.88
N PRO A 59 0.70 -4.13 10.24
CA PRO A 59 -0.29 -3.88 9.21
C PRO A 59 -0.17 -4.91 8.08
N ALA A 60 -1.31 -5.49 7.70
CA ALA A 60 -1.41 -6.43 6.58
C ALA A 60 -1.22 -5.70 5.24
#